data_AF-A0A970XLX4-F1
#
_entry.id   AF-A0A970XLX4-F1
#
_cell.length_a   1.000
_cell.length_b   1.000
_cell.length_c   1.000
_cell.angle_alpha   90.00
_cell.angle_beta   90.00
_cell.angle_gamma   90.00
#
_symmetry.space_group_name_H-M   'P 1'
#
loop_
_entity.id
_entity.type
_entity.pdbx_description
1 polymer ?
#
loop_
_entity_poly.entity_id
_entity_poly.type
_entity_poly.pdbx_seq_one_letter_code
_entity_poly.pdbx_strand_id
1 'polypeptide(L)'
;MKKGIVFVGILTVFCLLCFSGCTLLPSANGDIIYLLLENDTYEVTGYSGEETSITIPETYNGKAVTSIGNNAFFEKSTLTGVVMPSTLISIGDSSFEKCSAIEGIVIPEGVTQIGEYAFRECTKLKKLTIPDTVTFIGQGAFNTCGSLIYDKHNEDLTIKYLSNWLIGANNNSISVVNIFEDT
;
A
#
# COMPACT_ATOMS: atom_id res chain seq x y z
N MET A 1 5.20 -53.03 -11.47
CA MET A 1 4.49 -51.98 -12.24
C MET A 1 5.08 -50.61 -11.90
N LYS A 2 4.80 -49.58 -12.73
CA LYS A 2 5.24 -48.16 -12.67
C LYS A 2 5.61 -47.66 -11.25
N LYS A 3 6.85 -47.21 -11.02
CA LYS A 3 7.32 -45.81 -11.14
C LYS A 3 6.50 -44.80 -10.29
N GLY A 4 7.14 -44.28 -9.25
CA GLY A 4 6.80 -43.04 -8.55
C GLY A 4 8.08 -42.44 -7.98
N ILE A 5 8.58 -41.36 -8.59
CA ILE A 5 9.71 -40.58 -8.10
C ILE A 5 9.13 -39.32 -7.47
N VAL A 6 9.53 -39.00 -6.23
CA VAL A 6 9.31 -37.69 -5.62
C VAL A 6 10.71 -37.12 -5.34
N PHE A 7 10.94 -35.87 -5.75
CA PHE A 7 12.25 -35.22 -5.69
C PHE A 7 12.68 -34.87 -4.25
N VAL A 8 14.00 -34.78 -4.06
CA VAL A 8 14.69 -34.48 -2.79
C VAL A 8 15.51 -33.20 -2.93
N GLY A 9 15.56 -32.37 -1.88
CA GLY A 9 16.48 -31.22 -1.74
C GLY A 9 16.02 -29.97 -2.49
N ILE A 10 16.37 -28.75 -2.10
CA ILE A 10 17.53 -28.23 -1.34
C ILE A 10 17.13 -26.78 -0.91
N LEU A 11 17.58 -26.16 0.19
CA LEU A 11 18.51 -26.50 1.27
C LEU A 11 18.25 -25.56 2.47
N THR A 12 18.46 -26.08 3.68
CA THR A 12 18.45 -25.30 4.94
C THR A 12 19.60 -24.30 5.04
N VAL A 13 19.34 -23.08 5.51
CA VAL A 13 20.34 -22.34 6.31
C VAL A 13 19.92 -22.40 7.77
N PHE A 14 20.53 -23.34 8.49
CA PHE A 14 20.60 -23.32 9.94
C PHE A 14 21.42 -22.09 10.37
N CYS A 15 20.79 -21.11 11.01
CA CYS A 15 21.49 -20.24 11.96
C CYS A 15 20.97 -20.57 13.35
N LEU A 16 21.57 -21.59 13.95
CA LEU A 16 21.35 -21.93 15.35
C LEU A 16 22.26 -21.04 16.21
N LEU A 17 21.82 -20.74 17.45
CA LEU A 17 22.56 -20.05 18.52
C LEU A 17 22.50 -18.51 18.54
N CYS A 18 21.36 -17.96 18.97
CA CYS A 18 21.38 -17.01 20.09
C CYS A 18 20.14 -17.16 20.98
N PHE A 19 20.31 -16.81 22.26
CA PHE A 19 19.40 -17.17 23.34
C PHE A 19 18.18 -16.24 23.47
N SER A 20 17.13 -16.78 24.10
CA SER A 20 15.99 -16.08 24.68
C SER A 20 15.02 -15.37 23.73
N GLY A 21 13.85 -15.98 23.53
CA GLY A 21 12.61 -15.23 23.29
C GLY A 21 12.21 -14.95 21.84
N CYS A 22 12.90 -15.49 20.84
CA CYS A 22 12.42 -15.43 19.45
C CYS A 22 11.27 -16.44 19.21
N THR A 23 10.13 -16.22 19.87
CA THR A 23 8.87 -16.81 19.43
C THR A 23 8.43 -16.09 18.17
N LEU A 24 8.40 -16.80 17.04
CA LEU A 24 7.63 -16.38 15.87
C LEU A 24 6.14 -16.41 16.24
N LEU A 25 5.66 -15.32 16.84
CA LEU A 25 4.25 -15.11 17.05
C LEU A 25 3.66 -14.72 15.68
N PRO A 26 2.71 -15.50 15.14
CA PRO A 26 2.01 -15.06 13.96
C PRO A 26 1.26 -13.76 14.31
N SER A 27 1.50 -12.71 13.51
CA SER A 27 0.45 -11.72 13.30
C SER A 27 -0.80 -12.46 12.83
N ALA A 28 -2.00 -11.94 13.12
CA ALA A 28 -3.25 -12.58 12.71
C ALA A 28 -3.31 -12.87 11.19
N ASN A 29 -2.49 -12.16 10.40
CA ASN A 29 -2.19 -12.44 9.00
C ASN A 29 -0.72 -12.91 8.89
N GLY A 30 -0.47 -14.19 9.12
CA GLY A 30 0.89 -14.80 9.13
C GLY A 30 1.62 -14.76 7.78
N ASP A 31 0.95 -14.26 6.76
CA ASP A 31 1.38 -14.08 5.39
C ASP A 31 2.03 -12.73 5.07
N ILE A 32 1.96 -11.75 5.98
CA ILE A 32 2.63 -10.46 5.78
C ILE A 32 4.12 -10.67 6.06
N ILE A 33 4.96 -10.29 5.09
CA ILE A 33 6.42 -10.43 5.11
C ILE A 33 7.02 -9.11 5.58
N TYR A 34 7.89 -9.17 6.58
CA TYR A 34 8.51 -7.99 7.19
C TYR A 34 10.04 -8.00 7.06
N LEU A 35 10.63 -6.82 6.87
CA LEU A 35 12.08 -6.57 6.92
C LEU A 35 12.40 -5.60 8.05
N LEU A 36 13.38 -5.95 8.90
CA LEU A 36 13.92 -5.03 9.92
C LEU A 36 14.89 -4.05 9.25
N LEU A 37 14.64 -2.76 9.42
CA LEU A 37 15.44 -1.66 8.90
C LEU A 37 16.53 -1.21 9.90
N GLU A 38 17.52 -0.47 9.40
CA GLU A 38 18.66 0.03 10.21
C GLU A 38 18.25 1.02 11.32
N ASN A 39 17.10 1.68 11.18
CA ASN A 39 16.52 2.62 12.14
C ASN A 39 15.70 1.95 13.26
N ASP A 40 15.78 0.62 13.38
CA ASP A 40 15.06 -0.21 14.35
C ASP A 40 13.52 -0.27 14.17
N THR A 41 13.04 -0.11 12.92
CA THR A 41 11.62 -0.27 12.56
C THR A 41 11.42 -1.32 11.48
N TYR A 42 10.16 -1.71 11.23
CA TYR A 42 9.80 -2.73 10.24
C TYR A 42 9.18 -2.14 8.98
N GLU A 43 9.61 -2.67 7.83
CA GLU A 43 8.96 -2.51 6.53
C GLU A 43 8.13 -3.74 6.19
N VAL A 44 6.93 -3.56 5.63
CA VAL A 44 6.19 -4.63 4.96
C VAL A 44 6.70 -4.80 3.54
N THR A 45 7.40 -5.90 3.24
CA THR A 45 8.04 -6.14 1.94
C THR A 45 7.28 -7.13 1.04
N GLY A 46 6.21 -7.74 1.55
CA GLY A 46 5.46 -8.74 0.79
C GLY A 46 4.20 -9.22 1.50
N TYR A 47 3.32 -9.89 0.74
CA TYR A 47 2.16 -10.61 1.25
C TYR A 47 1.94 -11.92 0.48
N SER A 48 2.04 -13.06 1.17
CA SER A 48 1.85 -14.39 0.57
C SER A 48 0.43 -14.92 0.61
N GLY A 49 -0.50 -14.22 1.27
CA GLY A 49 -1.79 -14.76 1.68
C GLY A 49 -2.90 -14.53 0.67
N GLU A 50 -4.02 -15.20 0.91
CA GLU A 50 -5.21 -15.19 0.04
C GLU A 50 -6.40 -14.45 0.67
N GLU A 51 -6.20 -13.81 1.82
CA GLU A 51 -7.27 -13.15 2.56
C GLU A 51 -7.72 -11.87 1.87
N THR A 52 -9.05 -11.72 1.76
CA THR A 52 -9.66 -10.59 1.06
C THR A 52 -9.64 -9.28 1.85
N SER A 53 -9.27 -9.31 3.14
CA SER A 53 -9.08 -8.10 3.95
C SER A 53 -8.00 -8.35 4.98
N ILE A 54 -7.03 -7.44 5.09
CA ILE A 54 -5.90 -7.58 6.00
C ILE A 54 -5.78 -6.38 6.94
N THR A 55 -5.03 -6.58 8.03
CA THR A 55 -4.59 -5.52 8.93
C THR A 55 -3.08 -5.64 9.11
N ILE A 56 -2.39 -4.56 8.78
CA ILE A 56 -0.97 -4.37 9.08
C ILE A 56 -0.90 -3.80 10.51
N PRO A 57 -0.22 -4.45 11.46
CA PRO A 57 -0.20 -4.02 12.85
C PRO A 57 0.69 -2.79 13.06
N GLU A 58 0.38 -1.98 14.08
CA GLU A 58 1.24 -0.86 14.52
C GLU A 58 2.67 -1.31 14.87
N THR A 59 2.81 -2.54 15.39
CA THR A 59 4.09 -3.12 15.77
C THR A 59 4.23 -4.57 15.35
N TYR A 60 5.44 -4.95 14.93
CA TYR A 60 5.87 -6.34 14.77
C TYR A 60 7.08 -6.57 15.68
N ASN A 61 7.12 -7.70 16.41
CA ASN A 61 8.16 -8.02 17.41
C ASN A 61 8.54 -6.85 18.36
N GLY A 62 7.56 -6.05 18.78
CA GLY A 62 7.74 -4.92 19.70
C GLY A 62 8.32 -3.64 19.09
N LYS A 63 8.52 -3.60 17.76
CA LYS A 63 9.01 -2.41 17.02
C LYS A 63 7.96 -1.92 16.04
N ALA A 64 7.93 -0.62 15.77
CA ALA A 64 6.93 0.00 14.90
C ALA A 64 7.03 -0.51 13.45
N VAL A 65 5.88 -0.65 12.77
CA VAL A 65 5.82 -0.86 11.32
C VAL A 65 5.67 0.51 10.65
N THR A 66 6.66 0.94 9.88
CA THR A 66 6.79 2.34 9.43
C THR A 66 6.77 2.52 7.92
N SER A 67 6.98 1.48 7.14
CA SER A 67 6.89 1.56 5.68
C SER A 67 6.20 0.33 5.08
N ILE A 68 5.62 0.54 3.90
CA ILE A 68 5.26 -0.54 2.98
C ILE A 68 6.24 -0.43 1.82
N GLY A 69 7.04 -1.46 1.60
CA GLY A 69 8.07 -1.51 0.58
C GLY A 69 7.52 -1.66 -0.83
N ASN A 70 8.40 -1.52 -1.81
CA ASN A 70 8.04 -1.60 -3.23
C ASN A 70 7.47 -2.98 -3.57
N ASN A 71 6.37 -3.01 -4.34
CA ASN A 71 5.65 -4.21 -4.78
C ASN A 71 5.06 -5.12 -3.67
N ALA A 72 4.99 -4.68 -2.40
CA ALA A 72 4.64 -5.55 -1.27
C ALA A 72 3.29 -6.31 -1.41
N PHE A 73 2.31 -5.74 -2.10
CA PHE A 73 1.00 -6.33 -2.40
C PHE A 73 0.70 -6.36 -3.91
N PHE A 74 1.73 -6.28 -4.76
CA PHE A 74 1.60 -6.28 -6.22
C PHE A 74 0.73 -7.45 -6.72
N GLU A 75 -0.21 -7.15 -7.62
CA GLU A 75 -1.15 -8.10 -8.23
C GLU A 75 -2.05 -8.89 -7.25
N LYS A 76 -2.22 -8.42 -6.00
CA LYS A 76 -3.21 -8.97 -5.05
C LYS A 76 -4.65 -8.55 -5.41
N SER A 77 -5.09 -9.04 -6.56
CA SER A 77 -6.37 -8.76 -7.21
C SER A 77 -7.62 -9.24 -6.44
N THR A 78 -7.45 -10.08 -5.43
CA THR A 78 -8.51 -10.54 -4.49
C THR A 78 -8.68 -9.65 -3.27
N LEU A 79 -7.70 -8.79 -2.96
CA LEU A 79 -7.67 -7.94 -1.77
C LEU A 79 -8.69 -6.81 -1.90
N THR A 80 -9.65 -6.74 -0.97
CA THR A 80 -10.74 -5.75 -0.95
C THR A 80 -10.50 -4.59 0.01
N GLY A 81 -9.63 -4.79 1.01
CA GLY A 81 -9.34 -3.79 2.04
C GLY A 81 -8.03 -4.06 2.78
N VAL A 82 -7.38 -2.96 3.20
CA VAL A 82 -6.12 -2.97 3.94
C VAL A 82 -6.23 -1.93 5.04
N VAL A 83 -6.17 -2.38 6.30
CA VAL A 83 -6.03 -1.47 7.44
C VAL A 83 -4.54 -1.22 7.65
N MET A 84 -4.12 0.02 7.41
CA MET A 84 -2.75 0.50 7.59
C MET A 84 -2.56 1.09 9.01
N PRO A 85 -1.38 0.93 9.63
CA PRO A 85 -1.14 1.42 10.99
C PRO A 85 -0.91 2.93 11.03
N SER A 86 -1.21 3.55 12.16
CA SER A 86 -0.92 4.96 12.43
C SER A 86 0.58 5.28 12.45
N THR A 87 1.43 4.29 12.72
CA THR A 87 2.91 4.40 12.66
C THR A 87 3.49 4.50 11.24
N LEU A 88 2.67 4.36 10.19
CA LEU A 88 3.15 4.34 8.81
C LEU A 88 3.60 5.73 8.33
N ILE A 89 4.80 5.79 7.74
CA ILE A 89 5.47 7.02 7.27
C ILE A 89 5.58 7.07 5.73
N SER A 90 5.70 5.91 5.08
CA SER A 90 5.84 5.83 3.62
C SER A 90 5.17 4.59 3.00
N ILE A 91 4.74 4.74 1.75
CA ILE A 91 4.16 3.70 0.91
C ILE A 91 4.97 3.67 -0.39
N GLY A 92 5.61 2.54 -0.68
CA GLY A 92 6.58 2.37 -1.77
C GLY A 92 5.95 2.20 -3.16
N ASP A 93 6.84 2.13 -4.16
CA ASP A 93 6.47 2.07 -5.58
C ASP A 93 5.76 0.76 -5.92
N SER A 94 4.71 0.83 -6.73
CA SER A 94 3.86 -0.31 -7.13
C SER A 94 3.34 -1.17 -5.97
N SER A 95 3.36 -0.66 -4.73
CA SER A 95 3.11 -1.43 -3.51
C SER A 95 1.74 -2.12 -3.45
N PHE A 96 0.72 -1.55 -4.08
CA PHE A 96 -0.62 -2.10 -4.29
C PHE A 96 -1.04 -2.04 -5.76
N GLU A 97 -0.07 -2.01 -6.69
CA GLU A 97 -0.40 -2.02 -8.11
C GLU A 97 -1.18 -3.30 -8.46
N LYS A 98 -2.26 -3.14 -9.24
CA LYS A 98 -3.21 -4.19 -9.64
C LYS A 98 -3.94 -4.87 -8.49
N CYS A 99 -4.07 -4.22 -7.32
CA CYS A 99 -5.04 -4.61 -6.29
C CYS A 99 -6.48 -4.26 -6.72
N SER A 100 -6.93 -4.86 -7.83
CA SER A 100 -8.18 -4.53 -8.54
C SER A 100 -9.48 -4.74 -7.76
N ALA A 101 -9.44 -5.40 -6.60
CA ALA A 101 -10.61 -5.58 -5.74
C ALA A 101 -10.76 -4.54 -4.63
N ILE A 102 -9.75 -3.69 -4.36
CA ILE A 102 -9.82 -2.70 -3.29
C ILE A 102 -10.88 -1.65 -3.62
N GLU A 103 -11.85 -1.46 -2.73
CA GLU A 103 -12.92 -0.46 -2.91
C GLU A 103 -12.64 0.86 -2.16
N GLY A 104 -11.82 0.81 -1.10
CA GLY A 104 -11.54 1.96 -0.25
C GLY A 104 -10.16 1.91 0.40
N ILE A 105 -9.49 3.06 0.43
CA ILE A 105 -8.17 3.25 1.04
C ILE A 105 -8.21 4.47 1.95
N VAL A 106 -7.65 4.33 3.15
CA VAL A 106 -7.41 5.43 4.09
C VAL A 106 -5.91 5.48 4.33
N ILE A 107 -5.27 6.56 3.90
CA ILE A 107 -3.86 6.82 4.15
C ILE A 107 -3.73 7.37 5.59
N PRO A 108 -2.91 6.77 6.48
CA PRO A 108 -2.73 7.25 7.84
C PRO A 108 -2.08 8.64 7.94
N GLU A 109 -2.44 9.42 8.96
CA GLU A 109 -1.89 10.77 9.25
C GLU A 109 -0.35 10.82 9.39
N GLY A 110 0.33 9.70 9.63
CA GLY A 110 1.80 9.65 9.65
C GLY A 110 2.47 9.66 8.27
N VAL A 111 1.73 9.35 7.20
CA VAL A 111 2.32 9.12 5.87
C VAL A 111 2.72 10.43 5.21
N THR A 112 3.98 10.52 4.80
CA THR A 112 4.56 11.70 4.14
C THR A 112 4.78 11.51 2.64
N GLN A 113 4.88 10.25 2.19
CA GLN A 113 5.30 9.85 0.85
C GLN A 113 4.49 8.65 0.34
N ILE A 114 3.98 8.76 -0.89
CA ILE A 114 3.37 7.67 -1.67
C ILE A 114 4.19 7.51 -2.96
N GLY A 115 4.63 6.30 -3.28
CA GLY A 115 5.53 5.98 -4.39
C GLY A 115 4.91 6.04 -5.79
N GLU A 116 5.75 5.85 -6.80
CA GLU A 116 5.35 5.74 -8.21
C GLU A 116 4.43 4.52 -8.39
N TYR A 117 3.33 4.68 -9.13
CA TYR A 117 2.34 3.61 -9.38
C TYR A 117 1.79 2.87 -8.13
N ALA A 118 1.94 3.41 -6.91
CA ALA A 118 1.64 2.71 -5.65
C ALA A 118 0.27 2.02 -5.57
N PHE A 119 -0.76 2.56 -6.24
CA PHE A 119 -2.12 2.03 -6.35
C PHE A 119 -2.61 1.99 -7.82
N ARG A 120 -1.69 1.89 -8.79
CA ARG A 120 -2.00 1.79 -10.22
C ARG A 120 -2.90 0.57 -10.49
N GLU A 121 -3.88 0.69 -11.39
CA GLU A 121 -4.83 -0.37 -11.73
C GLU A 121 -5.69 -0.92 -10.55
N CYS A 122 -5.85 -0.16 -9.46
CA CYS A 122 -6.86 -0.39 -8.43
C CYS A 122 -8.29 -0.05 -8.95
N THR A 123 -8.74 -0.79 -9.95
CA THR A 123 -9.92 -0.50 -10.80
C THR A 123 -11.28 -0.49 -10.09
N LYS A 124 -11.38 -0.93 -8.82
CA LYS A 124 -12.59 -0.80 -7.99
C LYS A 124 -12.52 0.31 -6.94
N LEU A 125 -11.41 1.04 -6.83
CA LEU A 125 -11.24 2.09 -5.83
C LEU A 125 -12.30 3.18 -6.02
N LYS A 126 -13.14 3.39 -4.99
CA LYS A 126 -14.25 4.36 -4.97
C LYS A 126 -14.14 5.34 -3.80
N LYS A 127 -13.31 5.04 -2.80
CA LYS A 127 -13.09 5.87 -1.61
C LYS A 127 -11.59 6.01 -1.38
N LEU A 128 -11.11 7.24 -1.26
CA LEU A 128 -9.74 7.53 -0.91
C LEU A 128 -9.70 8.70 0.07
N THR A 129 -8.99 8.53 1.17
CA THR A 129 -8.65 9.61 2.10
C THR A 129 -7.14 9.77 2.09
N ILE A 130 -6.66 10.98 1.78
CA ILE A 130 -5.26 11.39 1.86
C ILE A 130 -5.18 12.54 2.89
N PRO A 131 -4.36 12.43 3.95
CA PRO A 131 -4.17 13.50 4.92
C PRO A 131 -3.21 14.58 4.41
N ASP A 132 -3.29 15.78 5.00
CA ASP A 132 -2.44 16.93 4.65
C ASP A 132 -0.94 16.71 4.91
N THR A 133 -0.59 15.66 5.67
CA THR A 133 0.79 15.24 5.93
C THR A 133 1.47 14.59 4.73
N VAL A 134 0.71 14.15 3.71
CA VAL A 134 1.28 13.60 2.47
C VAL A 134 1.86 14.71 1.61
N THR A 135 3.17 14.91 1.74
CA THR A 135 3.93 15.93 1.00
C THR A 135 4.35 15.51 -0.41
N PHE A 136 4.38 14.19 -0.69
CA PHE A 136 4.80 13.65 -1.98
C PHE A 136 3.90 12.48 -2.41
N ILE A 137 3.52 12.48 -3.69
CA ILE A 137 2.83 11.38 -4.36
C ILE A 137 3.49 11.18 -5.73
N GLY A 138 3.95 9.96 -5.98
CA GLY A 138 4.69 9.59 -7.17
C GLY A 138 3.87 9.64 -8.46
N GLN A 139 4.59 9.64 -9.58
CA GLN A 139 3.98 9.64 -10.90
C GLN A 139 3.02 8.45 -11.05
N GLY A 140 1.82 8.72 -11.57
CA GLY A 140 0.82 7.68 -11.83
C GLY A 140 0.43 6.84 -10.62
N ALA A 141 0.68 7.30 -9.38
CA ALA A 141 0.43 6.54 -8.14
C ALA A 141 -0.99 5.97 -8.03
N PHE A 142 -1.96 6.51 -8.77
CA PHE A 142 -3.34 6.04 -8.82
C PHE A 142 -3.89 5.97 -10.26
N ASN A 143 -3.01 5.80 -11.24
CA ASN A 143 -3.40 5.67 -12.66
C ASN A 143 -4.31 4.44 -12.83
N THR A 144 -5.41 4.57 -13.59
CA THR A 144 -6.37 3.46 -13.80
C THR A 144 -6.98 2.92 -12.49
N CYS A 145 -7.05 3.76 -11.46
CA CYS A 145 -8.00 3.54 -10.36
C CYS A 145 -9.44 3.58 -10.90
N GLY A 146 -10.37 2.96 -10.16
CA GLY A 146 -11.78 2.94 -10.52
C GLY A 146 -12.42 4.33 -10.58
N SER A 147 -13.70 4.38 -10.98
CA SER A 147 -14.53 5.58 -10.91
C SER A 147 -14.83 6.00 -9.46
N LEU A 148 -13.79 6.47 -8.78
CA LEU A 148 -13.89 7.75 -8.09
C LEU A 148 -14.65 8.71 -9.03
N ILE A 149 -15.60 9.45 -8.49
CA ILE A 149 -16.18 10.65 -9.13
C ILE A 149 -16.02 11.75 -8.09
N TYR A 150 -15.21 12.78 -8.40
CA TYR A 150 -15.21 14.00 -7.61
C TYR A 150 -15.87 15.09 -8.44
N ASP A 151 -16.75 15.82 -7.77
CA ASP A 151 -17.82 16.56 -8.40
C ASP A 151 -17.29 17.69 -9.29
N LYS A 152 -17.92 17.90 -10.45
CA LYS A 152 -17.65 19.05 -11.32
C LYS A 152 -18.51 20.27 -10.96
N HIS A 153 -19.41 20.15 -9.98
CA HIS A 153 -20.35 21.18 -9.56
C HIS A 153 -20.11 21.65 -8.13
N ASN A 154 -18.95 22.26 -7.87
CA ASN A 154 -18.80 23.16 -6.72
C ASN A 154 -17.87 24.33 -7.09
N GLU A 155 -18.36 25.56 -6.95
CA GLU A 155 -17.82 26.74 -7.66
C GLU A 155 -16.70 27.49 -6.91
N ASP A 156 -16.25 26.96 -5.75
CA ASP A 156 -15.23 27.59 -4.86
C ASP A 156 -13.79 27.01 -4.96
N LEU A 157 -13.54 26.04 -5.85
CA LEU A 157 -12.23 25.68 -6.44
C LEU A 157 -10.91 25.69 -5.61
N THR A 158 -10.92 25.42 -4.31
CA THR A 158 -9.75 24.92 -3.54
C THR A 158 -9.48 23.42 -3.80
N ILE A 159 -9.49 22.98 -5.06
CA ILE A 159 -9.81 21.57 -5.39
C ILE A 159 -8.67 20.87 -6.14
N LYS A 160 -8.51 19.58 -5.82
CA LYS A 160 -7.60 18.65 -6.50
C LYS A 160 -8.25 17.22 -6.45
N TYR A 161 -8.11 16.46 -7.53
CA TYR A 161 -8.72 15.21 -8.01
C TYR A 161 -7.74 13.93 -8.08
N LEU A 162 -8.18 12.67 -8.39
CA LEU A 162 -7.42 11.46 -8.83
C LEU A 162 -7.88 10.64 -10.11
N SER A 163 -7.00 10.37 -11.11
CA SER A 163 -7.23 10.00 -12.56
C SER A 163 -6.89 11.13 -13.58
N ASN A 164 -7.79 11.60 -14.48
CA ASN A 164 -7.65 12.85 -15.30
C ASN A 164 -7.66 14.12 -14.42
N TRP A 165 -6.83 14.16 -13.39
CA TRP A 165 -7.18 14.67 -12.07
C TRP A 165 -5.82 14.95 -11.31
N LEU A 166 -5.72 15.75 -10.24
CA LEU A 166 -4.45 16.25 -9.62
C LEU A 166 -4.56 16.38 -8.07
N ILE A 167 -3.59 16.22 -7.15
CA ILE A 167 -3.69 15.81 -5.68
C ILE A 167 -3.69 16.80 -4.41
N GLY A 168 -4.82 17.22 -3.75
CA GLY A 168 -5.04 18.11 -2.51
C GLY A 168 -4.76 19.67 -2.46
N ALA A 169 -5.73 20.64 -2.59
CA ALA A 169 -5.49 22.09 -2.93
C ALA A 169 -6.08 23.28 -2.07
N ASN A 170 -5.52 24.52 -2.24
CA ASN A 170 -5.32 25.47 -1.11
C ASN A 170 -5.35 27.03 -1.42
N ASN A 171 -6.31 27.64 -2.16
CA ASN A 171 -6.38 29.14 -2.29
C ASN A 171 -7.78 29.72 -2.65
N ASN A 172 -8.27 30.72 -1.90
CA ASN A 172 -9.61 31.34 -2.04
C ASN A 172 -9.72 32.43 -3.14
N SER A 173 -8.98 32.33 -4.24
CA SER A 173 -8.94 33.41 -5.27
C SER A 173 -8.61 32.95 -6.70
N ILE A 174 -8.76 31.65 -7.00
CA ILE A 174 -8.48 31.07 -8.33
C ILE A 174 -9.80 30.80 -9.06
N SER A 175 -9.91 31.23 -10.33
CA SER A 175 -11.19 31.22 -11.06
C SER A 175 -11.22 30.36 -12.33
N VAL A 176 -10.13 29.70 -12.74
CA VAL A 176 -10.07 28.76 -13.88
C VAL A 176 -9.03 27.67 -13.61
N VAL A 177 -9.37 26.41 -13.89
CA VAL A 177 -8.46 25.26 -13.96
C VAL A 177 -8.77 24.49 -15.24
N ASN A 178 -7.78 24.33 -16.14
CA ASN A 178 -7.93 23.58 -17.39
C ASN A 178 -7.25 22.22 -17.27
N ILE A 179 -8.00 21.15 -17.54
CA ILE A 179 -7.51 19.78 -17.63
C ILE A 179 -7.47 19.42 -19.12
N PHE A 180 -6.28 19.13 -19.64
CA PHE A 180 -6.12 18.65 -21.01
C PHE A 180 -6.09 17.11 -20.98
N GLU A 181 -7.05 16.49 -21.67
CA GLU A 181 -6.99 15.07 -22.01
C GLU A 181 -6.17 14.94 -23.29
N ASP A 182 -4.96 14.37 -23.21
CA ASP A 182 -4.28 13.87 -24.40
C ASP A 182 -5.00 12.60 -24.88
N THR A 183 -5.38 12.62 -26.15
CA THR A 183 -6.30 11.69 -26.83
C THR A 183 -5.73 10.30 -27.11
#